data_AF-U1MZH3-F1
#
_entry.id   AF-U1MZH3-F1
#
_cell.length_a   1.000
_cell.length_b   1.000
_cell.length_c   1.000
_cell.angle_alpha   90.00
_cell.angle_beta   90.00
_cell.angle_gamma   90.00
#
_symmetry.space_group_name_H-M   'P 1'
#
loop_
_entity.id
_entity.type
_entity.pdbx_description
1 polymer ?
#
loop_
_entity_poly.entity_id
_entity_poly.type
_entity_poly.pdbx_seq_one_letter_code
_entity_poly.pdbx_strand_id
1 'polypeptide(L)'
;MIEQIPPGLGAEVLTLEWLSTLTAVAGPAGALRAVRHYEQIGWIGSTARRQIESLLASPSLDVFVDPTDPSEPTAGQHRRSYQYLVVLKTLREA
;
A
#
# COMPACT_ATOMS: atom_id res chain seq x y z
N MET A 1 -6.67 12.30 -3.42
CA MET A 1 -5.40 11.69 -3.81
C MET A 1 -4.33 11.93 -2.74
N ILE A 2 -3.45 10.97 -2.51
CA ILE A 2 -2.25 11.11 -1.68
C ILE A 2 -1.02 11.23 -2.58
N GLU A 3 -0.39 12.42 -2.63
CA GLU A 3 0.80 12.63 -3.47
C GLU A 3 2.07 12.00 -2.86
N GLN A 4 2.17 12.02 -1.54
CA GLN A 4 3.28 11.47 -0.77
C GLN A 4 2.77 10.91 0.56
N ILE A 5 3.40 9.85 1.05
CA ILE A 5 3.12 9.34 2.39
C ILE A 5 3.51 10.43 3.40
N PRO A 6 2.61 10.81 4.35
CA PRO A 6 2.94 11.82 5.35
C PRO A 6 4.12 11.36 6.22
N PRO A 7 5.02 12.27 6.62
CA PRO A 7 6.08 11.92 7.55
C PRO A 7 5.53 11.67 8.96
N GLY A 8 6.28 10.94 9.78
CA GLY A 8 6.00 10.77 11.20
C GLY A 8 5.48 9.38 11.57
N LEU A 9 5.74 9.00 12.82
CA LEU A 9 5.55 7.64 13.34
C LEU A 9 4.13 7.09 13.10
N GLY A 10 3.09 7.91 13.26
CA GLY A 10 1.71 7.47 13.04
C GLY A 10 1.43 7.08 11.59
N ALA A 11 1.92 7.86 10.63
CA ALA A 11 1.77 7.57 9.21
C ALA A 11 2.64 6.38 8.78
N GLU A 12 3.85 6.25 9.35
CA GLU A 12 4.75 5.12 9.11
C GLU A 12 4.15 3.79 9.60
N VAL A 13 3.69 3.72 10.84
CA VAL A 13 3.05 2.52 11.42
C VAL A 13 1.82 2.12 10.63
N LEU A 14 0.96 3.09 10.31
CA LEU A 14 -0.27 2.83 9.55
C LEU A 14 0.04 2.35 8.12
N THR A 15 1.09 2.88 7.49
CA THR A 15 1.54 2.43 6.17
C THR A 15 2.06 0.99 6.24
N LEU A 16 2.87 0.65 7.25
CA LEU A 16 3.37 -0.72 7.41
C LEU A 16 2.25 -1.73 7.69
N GLU A 17 1.28 -1.38 8.55
CA GLU A 17 0.10 -2.20 8.82
C GLU A 17 -0.73 -2.44 7.55
N TRP A 18 -0.95 -1.38 6.78
CA TRP A 18 -1.64 -1.47 5.49
C TRP A 18 -0.91 -2.40 4.52
N LEU A 19 0.40 -2.22 4.35
CA LEU A 19 1.20 -3.03 3.43
C LEU A 19 1.25 -4.49 3.87
N SER A 20 1.45 -4.76 5.15
CA SER A 20 1.38 -6.12 5.71
C SER A 20 0.03 -6.78 5.43
N THR A 21 -1.07 -6.04 5.63
CA THR A 21 -2.42 -6.52 5.32
C THR A 21 -2.60 -6.79 3.83
N LEU A 22 -2.12 -5.89 2.96
CA LEU A 22 -2.25 -6.01 1.51
C LEU A 22 -1.43 -7.19 0.97
N THR A 23 -0.20 -7.39 1.46
CA THR A 23 0.65 -8.51 1.07
C THR A 23 0.13 -9.83 1.62
N ALA A 24 -0.45 -9.86 2.81
CA ALA A 24 -1.02 -11.08 3.39
C ALA A 24 -2.21 -11.63 2.58
N VAL A 25 -2.92 -10.76 1.86
CA VAL A 25 -4.14 -11.14 1.12
C VAL A 25 -3.95 -11.33 -0.39
N ALA A 26 -2.99 -10.63 -0.99
CA ALA A 26 -2.76 -10.64 -2.44
C ALA A 26 -1.35 -11.12 -2.82
N GLY A 27 -0.57 -11.56 -1.83
CA GLY A 27 0.86 -11.77 -2.01
C GLY A 27 1.61 -10.49 -2.41
N PRO A 28 2.93 -10.58 -2.62
CA PRO A 28 3.74 -9.38 -2.83
C PRO A 28 3.63 -8.84 -4.25
N ALA A 29 3.52 -9.74 -5.23
CA ALA A 29 3.27 -9.39 -6.62
C ALA A 29 1.88 -8.75 -6.80
N GLY A 30 0.84 -9.29 -6.13
CA GLY A 30 -0.50 -8.70 -6.14
C GLY A 30 -0.53 -7.34 -5.43
N ALA A 31 0.18 -7.17 -4.31
CA ALA A 31 0.33 -5.88 -3.65
C ALA A 31 0.96 -4.82 -4.58
N LEU A 32 2.05 -5.15 -5.27
CA LEU A 32 2.68 -4.24 -6.23
C LEU A 32 1.73 -3.85 -7.38
N ARG A 33 0.99 -4.82 -7.94
CA ARG A 33 -0.03 -4.54 -8.96
C ARG A 33 -1.14 -3.64 -8.43
N ALA A 34 -1.61 -3.88 -7.20
CA ALA A 34 -2.63 -3.07 -6.56
C ALA A 34 -2.17 -1.62 -6.37
N VAL A 35 -0.94 -1.40 -5.91
CA VAL A 35 -0.38 -0.05 -5.73
C VAL A 35 -0.28 0.69 -7.07
N ARG A 36 0.12 0.01 -8.15
CA ARG A 36 0.09 0.59 -9.52
C ARG A 36 -1.33 0.93 -9.96
N HIS A 37 -2.29 0.04 -9.68
CA HIS A 37 -3.70 0.29 -9.96
C HIS A 37 -4.22 1.52 -9.20
N TYR A 38 -3.84 1.71 -7.94
CA TYR A 38 -4.23 2.87 -7.14
C TYR A 38 -3.69 4.19 -7.69
N GLU A 39 -2.50 4.20 -8.30
CA GLU A 39 -2.00 5.35 -9.06
C GLU A 39 -2.86 5.60 -10.31
N GLN A 40 -3.15 4.54 -11.09
CA GLN A 40 -3.95 4.65 -12.32
C GLN A 40 -5.35 5.23 -12.10
N ILE A 41 -6.01 4.86 -10.99
CA ILE A 41 -7.35 5.37 -10.64
C ILE A 41 -7.31 6.65 -9.79
N GLY A 42 -6.12 7.21 -9.56
CA GLY A 42 -5.94 8.50 -8.90
C GLY A 42 -6.15 8.51 -7.38
N TRP A 43 -6.05 7.36 -6.72
CA TRP A 43 -6.08 7.30 -5.26
C TRP A 43 -4.76 7.79 -4.65
N ILE A 44 -3.65 7.46 -5.30
CA ILE A 44 -2.30 7.92 -4.94
C ILE A 44 -1.60 8.57 -6.13
N GLY A 45 -0.64 9.45 -5.85
CA GLY A 45 0.26 10.04 -6.85
C GLY A 45 1.52 9.21 -7.05
N SER A 46 2.30 9.57 -8.07
CA SER A 46 3.48 8.78 -8.46
C SER A 46 4.59 8.75 -7.41
N THR A 47 4.71 9.80 -6.59
CA THR A 47 5.68 9.86 -5.49
C THR A 47 5.30 8.88 -4.38
N ALA A 48 4.04 8.89 -3.94
CA ALA A 48 3.53 7.92 -2.97
C ALA A 48 3.69 6.47 -3.47
N ARG A 49 3.38 6.19 -4.74
CA ARG A 49 3.62 4.87 -5.34
C ARG A 49 5.08 4.42 -5.18
N ARG A 50 6.04 5.27 -5.56
CA ARG A 50 7.48 4.93 -5.47
C ARG A 50 7.92 4.69 -4.03
N GLN A 51 7.42 5.48 -3.07
CA GLN A 51 7.71 5.28 -1.65
C GLN A 51 7.18 3.92 -1.17
N ILE A 52 5.94 3.57 -1.53
CA ILE A 52 5.32 2.30 -1.16
C ILE A 52 6.06 1.11 -1.80
N GLU A 53 6.39 1.19 -3.09
CA GLU A 53 7.17 0.15 -3.78
C GLU A 53 8.53 -0.06 -3.11
N SER A 54 9.20 1.01 -2.69
CA SER A 54 10.47 0.92 -1.95
C SER A 54 10.31 0.23 -0.59
N LEU A 55 9.20 0.45 0.10
CA LEU A 55 8.90 -0.22 1.38
C LEU A 55 8.61 -1.71 1.17
N LEU A 56 7.81 -2.06 0.15
CA LEU A 56 7.51 -3.45 -0.20
C LEU A 56 8.76 -4.23 -0.63
N ALA A 57 9.76 -3.57 -1.19
CA ALA A 57 11.05 -4.16 -1.53
C ALA A 57 12.03 -4.20 -0.34
N SER A 58 11.69 -3.56 0.78
CA SER A 58 12.58 -3.51 1.96
C SER A 58 12.58 -4.86 2.69
N PRO A 59 13.75 -5.34 3.16
CA PRO A 59 13.83 -6.55 4.00
C PRO A 59 13.07 -6.44 5.33
N SER A 60 12.68 -5.22 5.73
CA SER A 60 11.95 -4.95 6.98
C SER A 60 10.50 -5.44 6.96
N LEU A 61 9.92 -5.61 5.77
CA LEU A 61 8.62 -6.23 5.58
C LEU A 61 8.88 -7.73 5.40
N ASP A 62 8.67 -8.51 6.48
CA ASP A 62 8.84 -9.97 6.50
C ASP A 62 7.74 -10.64 5.68
N VAL A 63 7.86 -10.49 4.36
CA VAL A 63 6.86 -10.87 3.39
C VAL A 63 7.46 -11.99 2.56
N PHE A 64 7.01 -13.22 2.82
CA PHE A 64 7.35 -14.36 1.97
C PHE A 64 6.72 -14.16 0.59
N VAL A 65 7.57 -14.00 -0.44
CA VAL A 65 7.15 -13.88 -1.84
C VAL A 65 7.08 -15.26 -2.44
N ASP A 66 5.87 -15.77 -2.67
CA ASP A 66 5.68 -16.83 -3.66
C ASP A 66 5.56 -16.17 -5.05
N PRO A 67 6.57 -16.28 -5.91
CA PRO A 67 6.57 -15.67 -7.24
C PRO A 67 5.55 -16.31 -8.20
N THR A 68 4.93 -17.42 -7.80
CA THR A 68 3.93 -18.15 -8.61
C THR A 68 2.49 -17.85 -8.21
N ASP A 69 2.27 -17.14 -7.09
CA ASP A 69 0.91 -16.80 -6.63
C ASP A 69 0.32 -15.66 -7.47
N PRO A 70 -0.72 -15.94 -8.29
CA PRO A 70 -1.31 -14.96 -9.17
C PRO A 70 -2.31 -14.05 -8.45
N SER A 71 -2.56 -14.22 -7.14
CA SER A 71 -3.70 -13.61 -6.46
C SER A 71 -3.78 -12.10 -6.67
N GLU A 72 -4.86 -11.68 -7.33
CA GLU A 72 -5.26 -10.28 -7.42
C GLU A 72 -6.15 -9.96 -6.22
N PRO A 73 -6.03 -8.74 -5.64
CA PRO A 73 -6.93 -8.37 -4.56
C PRO A 73 -8.39 -8.37 -5.03
N THR A 74 -9.27 -8.90 -4.20
CA THR A 74 -10.73 -8.82 -4.37
C THR A 74 -11.22 -7.38 -4.17
N ALA A 75 -12.42 -7.07 -4.64
CA ALA A 75 -13.06 -5.77 -4.40
C ALA A 75 -13.16 -5.38 -2.91
N GLY A 76 -13.35 -6.37 -2.02
CA GLY A 76 -13.35 -6.15 -0.57
C GLY A 76 -11.98 -5.72 -0.04
N GLN A 77 -10.90 -6.29 -0.59
CA GLN A 77 -9.52 -5.97 -0.21
C GLN A 77 -9.08 -4.60 -0.76
N HIS A 78 -9.52 -4.23 -1.96
CA HIS A 78 -9.36 -2.87 -2.49
C HIS A 78 -10.07 -1.83 -1.61
N ARG A 79 -11.31 -2.11 -1.20
CA ARG A 79 -12.06 -1.23 -0.28
C ARG A 79 -11.36 -1.07 1.06
N ARG A 80 -10.76 -2.13 1.62
CA ARG A 80 -9.95 -2.03 2.84
C ARG A 80 -8.72 -1.16 2.64
N SER A 81 -7.99 -1.34 1.54
CA SER A 81 -6.86 -0.46 1.20
C SER A 81 -7.27 1.01 1.10
N TYR A 82 -8.43 1.29 0.52
CA TYR A 82 -8.97 2.64 0.46
C TYR A 82 -9.18 3.28 1.84
N GLN A 83 -9.61 2.50 2.84
CA GLN A 83 -9.81 3.00 4.20
C GLN A 83 -8.49 3.47 4.83
N TYR A 84 -7.40 2.70 4.67
CA TYR A 84 -6.07 3.14 5.12
C TYR A 84 -5.63 4.44 4.43
N LEU A 85 -5.86 4.55 3.11
CA LEU A 85 -5.53 5.76 2.36
C LEU A 85 -6.33 6.99 2.82
N VAL A 86 -7.60 6.83 3.20
CA VAL A 86 -8.39 7.93 3.77
C VAL A 86 -7.77 8.42 5.09
N VAL A 87 -7.40 7.50 5.99
CA VAL A 87 -6.78 7.87 7.27
C VAL A 87 -5.41 8.53 7.06
N LEU A 88 -4.57 7.97 6.19
CA LEU A 88 -3.29 8.59 5.82
C LEU A 88 -3.47 10.01 5.27
N LYS A 89 -4.53 10.26 4.49
CA LYS A 89 -4.84 11.61 4.00
C LYS A 89 -5.13 12.57 5.16
N THR A 90 -5.88 12.13 6.18
CA THR A 90 -6.20 12.96 7.35
C THR A 90 -4.96 13.29 8.20
N LEU A 91 -4.01 12.37 8.33
CA LEU A 91 -2.77 12.60 9.07
C LEU A 91 -1.85 13.65 8.42
N ARG A 92 -2.04 13.94 7.13
CA ARG A 92 -1.32 15.02 6.44
C ARG A 92 -1.92 16.41 6.71
N GLU A 93 -3.22 16.44 7.02
CA GLU A 93 -4.01 17.67 7.17
C GLU A 93 -4.08 18.12 8.64
N ALA A 94 -3.56 17.30 9.57
CA ALA A 94 -3.41 17.57 11.00
C ALA A 94 -2.04 18.20 11.30
#